data_AF-A0A4Y9ZGZ1-F1
#
_entry.id   AF-A0A4Y9ZGZ1-F1
#
_cell.length_a   1.000
_cell.length_b   1.000
_cell.length_c   1.000
_cell.angle_alpha   90.00
_cell.angle_beta   90.00
_cell.angle_gamma   90.00
#
_symmetry.space_group_name_H-M   'P 1'
#
loop_
_entity.id
_entity.type
_entity.pdbx_description
1 polymer ?
#
loop_
_entity_poly.entity_id
_entity_poly.type
_entity_poly.pdbx_seq_one_letter_code
_entity_poly.pdbx_strand_id
1 'polypeptide(L)'
;MYNHVFVLQHIDSADFPRPLRPMKEPVPSNPCLPLSLPSTGFLQREADTIAPKSIIKQLRRSPSPPSIDELQEALSSPLIESTASPTISSPTLSERLFPQHAAGKAKAQAPRGRWKEPEPYEVLRAVERRDVMYLMEVRDRAFHLLVRQSGGVTPLLHAMRIGKSHSDVAVILLGAFSRYVNHLEDEEMTRPQTKRILKALRANLKLAIDYGLQSSQSDLIASFLQTLVMSEGDKWVSAQVSNISLALRAGTEGKPVYTAQTAVRKFATKELGKAQAIAALDD
;
A
#
# COMPACT_ATOMS: atom_id res chain seq x y z
N MET A 1 52.70 -9.39 26.49
CA MET A 1 52.68 -8.38 27.58
C MET A 1 52.32 -7.06 26.95
N TYR A 2 51.08 -6.59 27.12
CA TYR A 2 50.60 -5.33 26.53
C TYR A 2 50.07 -4.42 27.64
N ASN A 3 50.41 -3.13 27.50
CA ASN A 3 50.35 -2.06 28.50
C ASN A 3 48.93 -1.70 28.97
N HIS A 4 48.64 -1.90 30.26
CA HIS A 4 47.45 -1.37 30.94
C HIS A 4 47.69 -0.01 31.63
N VAL A 5 48.82 0.65 31.36
CA VAL A 5 49.24 1.90 32.04
C VAL A 5 48.31 3.08 31.74
N PHE A 6 47.67 3.13 30.57
CA PHE A 6 46.83 4.27 30.18
C PHE A 6 45.44 4.31 30.86
N VAL A 7 44.92 3.15 31.28
CA VAL A 7 43.57 3.04 31.86
C VAL A 7 43.57 3.41 33.35
N LEU A 8 44.69 3.22 34.04
CA LEU A 8 44.80 3.51 35.48
C LEU A 8 45.10 4.99 35.80
N GLN A 9 45.48 5.81 34.82
CA GLN A 9 45.74 7.25 35.02
C GLN A 9 44.48 8.13 35.02
N HIS A 10 43.29 7.59 34.75
CA HIS A 10 42.06 8.38 34.63
C HIS A 10 41.11 8.24 35.82
N ILE A 11 41.51 7.57 36.90
CA ILE A 11 40.64 7.35 38.07
C ILE A 11 40.94 8.33 39.22
N ASP A 12 42.07 9.05 39.19
CA ASP A 12 42.56 9.75 40.40
C ASP A 12 42.90 11.24 40.20
N SER A 13 42.03 12.01 39.55
CA SER A 13 42.17 13.47 39.52
C SER A 13 40.81 14.14 39.49
N ALA A 14 40.29 14.43 40.68
CA ALA A 14 39.35 15.52 40.89
C ALA A 14 40.05 16.86 40.56
N ASP A 15 39.27 17.80 40.03
CA ASP A 15 39.62 19.21 39.80
C ASP A 15 40.46 19.56 38.56
N PHE A 16 39.87 19.44 37.36
CA PHE A 16 40.22 20.29 36.20
C PHE A 16 38.98 20.67 35.35
N PRO A 17 38.95 21.87 34.73
CA PRO A 17 37.78 22.43 34.07
C PRO A 17 37.41 21.65 32.80
N ARG A 18 36.10 21.41 32.63
CA ARG A 18 35.53 20.64 31.51
C ARG A 18 35.96 21.21 30.14
N PRO A 19 36.44 20.38 29.20
CA PRO A 19 36.64 20.82 27.82
C PRO A 19 35.28 21.16 27.18
N LEU A 20 35.17 22.37 26.64
CA LEU A 20 34.04 22.82 25.84
C LEU A 20 33.90 21.89 24.62
N ARG A 21 32.73 21.27 24.48
CA ARG A 21 32.42 20.42 23.32
C ARG A 21 32.52 21.27 22.04
N PRO A 22 33.12 20.77 20.95
CA PRO A 22 33.07 21.45 19.67
C PRO A 22 31.61 21.55 19.23
N MET A 23 31.15 22.78 19.02
CA MET A 23 29.84 23.10 18.52
C MET A 23 29.77 22.56 17.07
N LYS A 24 28.85 21.62 16.81
CA LYS A 24 28.65 21.12 15.44
C LYS A 24 28.07 22.25 14.60
N GLU A 25 28.84 22.73 13.62
CA GLU A 25 28.32 23.64 12.62
C GLU A 25 27.22 22.93 11.80
N PRO A 26 26.07 23.58 11.56
CA PRO A 26 25.03 23.03 10.72
C PRO A 26 25.52 22.94 9.27
N VAL A 27 25.32 21.76 8.66
CA VAL A 27 25.62 21.56 7.24
C VAL A 27 24.72 22.49 6.41
N PRO A 28 25.27 23.34 5.53
CA PRO A 28 24.46 24.20 4.68
C PRO A 28 23.65 23.33 3.72
N SER A 29 22.32 23.37 3.88
CA SER A 29 21.39 22.78 2.93
C SER A 29 21.40 23.63 1.65
N ASN A 30 22.29 23.30 0.70
CA ASN A 30 22.16 23.80 -0.66
C ASN A 30 21.04 22.99 -1.33
N PRO A 31 19.86 23.58 -1.60
CA PRO A 31 18.85 22.90 -2.39
C PRO A 31 19.40 22.71 -3.80
N CYS A 32 19.80 21.48 -4.15
CA CYS A 32 19.99 21.13 -5.54
C CYS A 32 18.60 21.07 -6.18
N LEU A 33 18.23 22.15 -6.87
CA LEU A 33 17.08 22.10 -7.75
C LEU A 33 17.36 20.99 -8.79
N PRO A 34 16.48 19.99 -8.96
CA PRO A 34 16.57 19.12 -10.12
C PRO A 34 16.61 20.03 -11.34
N LEU A 35 17.54 19.76 -12.26
CA LEU A 35 17.71 20.48 -13.53
C LEU A 35 16.34 20.88 -14.07
N SER A 36 16.17 22.16 -14.40
CA SER A 36 14.91 22.69 -14.91
C SER A 36 14.41 21.80 -16.03
N LEU A 37 13.14 21.38 -15.96
CA LEU A 37 12.52 20.60 -17.01
C LEU A 37 12.76 21.29 -18.37
N PRO A 38 13.00 20.52 -19.45
CA PRO A 38 13.12 21.07 -20.78
C PRO A 38 11.95 22.01 -21.07
N SER A 39 12.23 23.13 -21.75
CA SER A 39 11.17 24.08 -22.09
C SER A 39 10.08 23.39 -22.92
N THR A 40 8.85 23.84 -22.76
CA THR A 40 7.71 23.31 -23.55
C THR A 40 7.96 23.39 -25.05
N GLY A 41 8.72 24.38 -25.53
CA GLY A 41 9.15 24.49 -26.92
C GLY A 41 10.12 23.40 -27.36
N PHE A 42 10.99 22.91 -26.46
CA PHE A 42 11.84 21.75 -26.75
C PHE A 42 11.01 20.48 -26.91
N LEU A 43 10.09 20.23 -25.97
CA LEU A 43 9.19 19.07 -26.00
C LEU A 43 8.30 19.06 -27.25
N GLN A 44 7.76 20.22 -27.64
CA GLN A 44 6.91 20.34 -28.84
C GLN A 44 7.70 20.04 -30.12
N ARG A 45 8.91 20.58 -30.26
CA ARG A 45 9.78 20.30 -31.44
C ARG A 45 10.16 18.83 -31.53
N GLU A 46 10.46 18.20 -30.39
CA GLU A 46 10.79 16.78 -30.34
C GLU A 46 9.55 15.92 -30.70
N ALA A 47 8.37 16.27 -30.16
CA ALA A 47 7.12 15.60 -30.49
C ALA A 47 6.79 15.70 -32.00
N ASP A 48 6.91 16.88 -32.60
CA ASP A 48 6.66 17.11 -34.02
C ASP A 48 7.65 16.33 -34.91
N THR A 49 8.86 16.08 -34.42
CA THR A 49 9.87 15.31 -35.15
C THR A 49 9.65 13.80 -35.05
N ILE A 50 9.15 13.31 -33.92
CA ILE A 50 9.00 11.87 -33.62
C ILE A 50 7.64 11.33 -34.05
N ALA A 51 6.56 12.10 -33.89
CA ALA A 51 5.19 11.70 -34.23
C ALA A 51 4.99 11.18 -35.67
N PRO A 52 5.50 11.83 -36.74
CA PRO A 52 5.30 11.32 -38.09
C PRO A 52 6.05 10.00 -38.32
N LYS A 53 7.22 9.83 -37.69
CA LYS A 53 8.04 8.62 -37.83
C LYS A 53 7.40 7.41 -37.15
N SER A 54 6.75 7.62 -36.00
CA SER A 54 6.04 6.54 -35.29
C SER A 54 4.79 6.08 -36.05
N ILE A 55 4.04 7.01 -36.65
CA ILE A 55 2.86 6.71 -37.49
C ILE A 55 3.28 5.89 -38.72
N ILE A 56 4.33 6.29 -39.44
CA ILE A 56 4.82 5.54 -40.61
C ILE A 56 5.29 4.13 -40.22
N LYS A 57 5.94 3.99 -39.06
CA LYS A 57 6.38 2.69 -38.55
C LYS A 57 5.21 1.76 -38.20
N GLN A 58 4.10 2.32 -37.72
CA GLN A 58 2.86 1.57 -37.46
C GLN A 58 2.18 1.16 -38.77
N LEU A 59 2.13 2.04 -39.77
CA LEU A 59 1.53 1.74 -41.08
C LEU A 59 2.30 0.66 -41.84
N ARG A 60 3.62 0.57 -41.67
CA ARG A 60 4.46 -0.49 -42.27
C ARG A 60 4.35 -1.85 -41.58
N ARG A 61 3.58 -1.98 -40.49
CA ARG A 61 3.36 -3.24 -39.75
C ARG A 61 2.05 -3.94 -40.12
N SER A 62 1.49 -3.69 -41.30
CA SER A 62 0.41 -4.54 -41.83
C SER A 62 0.96 -5.92 -42.21
N PRO A 63 0.39 -7.03 -41.70
CA PRO A 63 0.78 -8.37 -42.11
C PRO A 63 0.40 -8.63 -43.59
N SER A 64 1.26 -9.35 -44.30
CA SER A 64 0.99 -9.82 -45.67
C SER A 64 -0.30 -10.66 -45.74
N PRO A 65 -1.03 -10.65 -46.87
CA PRO A 65 -2.24 -11.45 -47.02
C PRO A 65 -1.94 -12.96 -46.99
N PRO A 66 -2.84 -13.78 -46.40
CA PRO A 66 -2.66 -15.23 -46.31
C PRO A 66 -2.74 -15.90 -47.69
N SER A 67 -1.96 -16.97 -47.87
CA SER A 67 -1.94 -17.81 -49.07
C SER A 67 -3.22 -18.64 -49.21
N ILE A 68 -3.58 -18.95 -50.45
CA ILE A 68 -4.81 -19.65 -50.87
C ILE A 68 -5.00 -21.01 -50.16
N ASP A 69 -3.93 -21.65 -49.69
CA ASP A 69 -3.98 -22.93 -48.99
C ASP A 69 -4.60 -22.82 -47.57
N GLU A 70 -4.57 -21.65 -46.91
CA GLU A 70 -5.19 -21.47 -45.57
C GLU A 70 -6.72 -21.26 -45.65
N LEU A 71 -7.25 -20.91 -46.82
CA LEU A 71 -8.70 -20.71 -47.02
C LEU A 71 -9.48 -22.01 -47.13
N GLN A 72 -8.82 -23.12 -47.49
CA GLN A 72 -9.48 -24.41 -47.73
C GLN A 72 -9.70 -25.19 -46.43
N GLU A 73 -8.87 -24.95 -45.42
CA GLU A 73 -8.99 -25.56 -44.09
C GLU A 73 -10.08 -24.88 -43.23
N ALA A 74 -10.37 -23.59 -43.48
CA ALA A 74 -11.41 -22.82 -42.80
C ALA A 74 -12.86 -23.17 -43.23
N LEU A 75 -13.06 -23.92 -44.32
CA LEU A 75 -14.38 -24.31 -44.83
C LEU A 75 -14.92 -25.62 -44.25
N SER A 76 -14.17 -26.31 -43.38
CA SER A 76 -14.51 -27.67 -42.92
C SER A 76 -14.99 -27.77 -41.46
N SER A 77 -15.32 -26.67 -40.78
CA SER A 77 -15.75 -26.68 -39.36
C SER A 77 -17.14 -26.06 -39.13
N PRO A 78 -18.02 -26.64 -38.27
CA PRO A 78 -19.40 -26.17 -38.10
C PRO A 78 -19.51 -24.89 -37.26
N LEU A 79 -20.51 -24.09 -37.63
CA LEU A 79 -20.93 -22.80 -37.04
C LEU A 79 -21.12 -22.81 -35.51
N ILE A 80 -20.47 -21.86 -34.82
CA ILE A 80 -21.03 -21.21 -33.62
C ILE A 80 -20.86 -19.69 -33.77
N GLU A 81 -21.95 -19.00 -33.48
CA GLU A 81 -22.20 -17.56 -33.61
C GLU A 81 -21.33 -16.64 -32.75
N SER A 82 -21.02 -15.49 -33.37
CA SER A 82 -21.07 -14.13 -32.80
C SER A 82 -19.84 -13.51 -32.11
N THR A 83 -19.24 -12.62 -32.91
CA THR A 83 -18.96 -11.19 -32.66
C THR A 83 -17.80 -10.75 -31.75
N ALA A 84 -16.84 -10.13 -32.46
CA ALA A 84 -16.08 -8.92 -32.15
C ALA A 84 -14.85 -9.00 -31.22
N SER A 85 -13.71 -8.79 -31.89
CA SER A 85 -12.33 -8.72 -31.44
C SER A 85 -11.98 -7.47 -30.61
N PRO A 86 -10.76 -7.42 -30.03
CA PRO A 86 -10.40 -6.61 -28.87
C PRO A 86 -9.71 -5.28 -29.24
N THR A 87 -9.69 -4.33 -28.30
CA THR A 87 -8.73 -3.21 -28.35
C THR A 87 -8.05 -3.05 -26.99
N ILE A 88 -6.74 -3.26 -27.03
CA ILE A 88 -5.75 -3.02 -25.98
C ILE A 88 -5.60 -1.51 -25.80
N SER A 89 -5.69 -1.00 -24.58
CA SER A 89 -5.07 0.27 -24.17
C SER A 89 -4.92 0.36 -22.65
N SER A 90 -3.70 0.68 -22.23
CA SER A 90 -3.29 1.20 -20.91
C SER A 90 -2.08 2.11 -21.18
N PRO A 91 -1.62 2.99 -20.27
CA PRO A 91 -2.28 3.65 -19.13
C PRO A 91 -2.07 5.18 -19.18
N THR A 92 -2.65 5.96 -18.25
CA THR A 92 -1.93 6.89 -17.33
C THR A 92 -2.84 7.86 -16.57
N LEU A 93 -2.36 8.19 -15.36
CA LEU A 93 -2.85 9.12 -14.36
C LEU A 93 -2.66 10.60 -14.76
N SER A 94 -3.59 11.44 -14.29
CA SER A 94 -3.37 12.74 -13.59
C SER A 94 -4.22 13.90 -14.10
N GLU A 95 -5.22 14.23 -13.29
CA GLU A 95 -5.53 15.58 -12.76
C GLU A 95 -4.82 16.79 -13.40
N ARG A 96 -5.58 17.69 -14.07
CA ARG A 96 -6.01 19.02 -13.56
C ARG A 96 -6.44 20.01 -14.67
N LEU A 97 -7.55 20.70 -14.36
CA LEU A 97 -7.90 22.10 -14.66
C LEU A 97 -8.32 22.50 -16.10
N PHE A 98 -9.52 23.09 -16.15
CA PHE A 98 -10.20 23.73 -17.30
C PHE A 98 -9.36 24.81 -18.00
N PRO A 99 -9.64 25.10 -19.28
CA PRO A 99 -10.49 26.25 -19.59
C PRO A 99 -11.61 25.98 -20.61
N GLN A 100 -12.61 26.87 -20.57
CA GLN A 100 -13.89 26.83 -21.26
C GLN A 100 -13.82 27.11 -22.77
N HIS A 101 -14.93 26.72 -23.42
CA HIS A 101 -15.49 27.16 -24.70
C HIS A 101 -15.00 26.52 -26.00
N ALA A 102 -15.78 25.54 -26.47
CA ALA A 102 -16.31 25.55 -27.84
C ALA A 102 -17.59 24.69 -27.90
N ALA A 103 -18.68 25.30 -28.39
CA ALA A 103 -19.98 24.67 -28.55
C ALA A 103 -19.94 23.65 -29.70
N GLY A 104 -20.17 22.38 -29.37
CA GLY A 104 -20.47 21.31 -30.32
C GLY A 104 -21.49 20.39 -29.69
N LYS A 105 -22.67 20.25 -30.32
CA LYS A 105 -23.75 19.36 -29.88
C LYS A 105 -23.28 17.90 -29.92
N ALA A 106 -22.66 17.43 -28.85
CA ALA A 106 -22.43 16.02 -28.62
C ALA A 106 -23.68 15.41 -27.96
N LYS A 107 -24.26 14.40 -28.63
CA LYS A 107 -25.31 13.55 -28.06
C LYS A 107 -24.89 13.11 -26.65
N ALA A 108 -25.72 13.44 -25.68
CA ALA A 108 -25.58 13.00 -24.30
C ALA A 108 -25.39 11.48 -24.28
N GLN A 109 -24.20 11.02 -23.90
CA GLN A 109 -24.02 9.66 -23.42
C GLN A 109 -24.91 9.50 -22.20
N ALA A 110 -25.76 8.46 -22.22
CA ALA A 110 -26.67 8.11 -21.16
C ALA A 110 -25.95 8.07 -19.80
N PRO A 111 -26.63 8.41 -18.69
CA PRO A 111 -26.03 8.39 -17.37
C PRO A 111 -25.52 6.97 -17.08
N ARG A 112 -24.23 6.86 -16.71
CA ARG A 112 -23.66 5.64 -16.13
C ARG A 112 -24.65 5.13 -15.07
N GLY A 113 -25.00 3.85 -15.16
CA GLY A 113 -26.07 3.23 -14.39
C GLY A 113 -26.10 3.66 -12.92
N ARG A 114 -27.31 3.85 -12.40
CA ARG A 114 -27.58 4.21 -11.00
C ARG A 114 -26.77 3.27 -10.11
N TRP A 115 -25.79 3.81 -9.39
CA TRP A 115 -25.00 3.02 -8.44
C TRP A 115 -25.95 2.40 -7.43
N LYS A 116 -26.02 1.07 -7.44
CA LYS A 116 -26.74 0.29 -6.44
C LYS A 116 -25.74 -0.06 -5.35
N GLU A 117 -26.14 0.13 -4.10
CA GLU A 117 -25.30 -0.27 -2.97
C GLU A 117 -25.02 -1.79 -3.05
N PRO A 118 -23.75 -2.20 -3.09
CA PRO A 118 -23.35 -3.60 -3.12
C PRO A 118 -23.85 -4.39 -1.92
N GLU A 119 -24.24 -5.64 -2.16
CA GLU A 119 -24.51 -6.57 -1.07
C GLU A 119 -23.20 -7.23 -0.58
N PRO A 120 -23.08 -7.62 0.70
CA PRO A 120 -21.84 -8.19 1.24
C PRO A 120 -21.33 -9.45 0.51
N TYR A 121 -22.22 -10.25 -0.06
CA TYR A 121 -21.83 -11.45 -0.82
C TYR A 121 -21.24 -11.09 -2.20
N GLU A 122 -21.62 -9.96 -2.78
CA GLU A 122 -21.08 -9.50 -4.07
C GLU A 122 -19.61 -9.11 -3.93
N VAL A 123 -19.23 -8.54 -2.77
CA VAL A 123 -17.83 -8.23 -2.45
C VAL A 123 -16.99 -9.51 -2.35
N LEU A 124 -17.49 -10.56 -1.68
CA LEU A 124 -16.77 -11.83 -1.60
C LEU A 124 -16.64 -12.50 -2.98
N ARG A 125 -17.70 -12.45 -3.80
CA ARG A 125 -17.68 -12.94 -5.19
C ARG A 125 -16.67 -12.16 -6.04
N ALA A 126 -16.57 -10.84 -5.84
CA ALA A 126 -15.60 -10.00 -6.53
C ALA A 126 -14.16 -10.35 -6.12
N VAL A 127 -13.93 -10.70 -4.85
CA VAL A 127 -12.64 -11.24 -4.40
C VAL A 127 -12.31 -12.53 -5.14
N GLU A 128 -13.21 -13.51 -5.17
CA GLU A 128 -13.00 -14.81 -5.84
C GLU A 128 -12.75 -14.69 -7.35
N ARG A 129 -13.39 -13.70 -7.99
CA ARG A 129 -13.25 -13.43 -9.42
C ARG A 129 -12.08 -12.51 -9.75
N ARG A 130 -11.38 -11.98 -8.74
CA ARG A 130 -10.37 -10.93 -8.88
C ARG A 130 -10.89 -9.72 -9.67
N ASP A 131 -12.14 -9.34 -9.42
CA ASP A 131 -12.76 -8.16 -10.04
C ASP A 131 -12.26 -6.89 -9.34
N VAL A 132 -11.04 -6.50 -9.71
CA VAL A 132 -10.33 -5.35 -9.13
C VAL A 132 -11.12 -4.06 -9.36
N MET A 133 -11.73 -3.89 -10.54
CA MET A 133 -12.48 -2.68 -10.87
C MET A 133 -13.67 -2.51 -9.93
N TYR A 134 -14.43 -3.58 -9.70
CA TYR A 134 -15.55 -3.54 -8.77
C TYR A 134 -15.09 -3.26 -7.33
N LEU A 135 -14.01 -3.91 -6.87
CA LEU A 135 -13.47 -3.65 -5.53
C LEU A 135 -13.00 -2.19 -5.35
N MET A 136 -12.48 -1.57 -6.40
CA MET A 136 -12.08 -0.16 -6.39
C MET A 136 -13.30 0.77 -6.33
N GLU A 137 -14.40 0.44 -7.00
CA GLU A 137 -15.66 1.18 -6.88
C GLU A 137 -16.28 1.03 -5.48
N VAL A 138 -16.26 -0.18 -4.91
CA VAL A 138 -16.71 -0.45 -3.54
C VAL A 138 -15.86 0.33 -2.54
N ARG A 139 -14.53 0.38 -2.73
CA ARG A 139 -13.62 1.19 -1.89
C ARG A 139 -14.09 2.65 -1.83
N ASP A 140 -14.40 3.23 -2.99
CA ASP A 140 -14.69 4.67 -3.08
C ASP A 140 -16.08 5.03 -2.57
N ARG A 141 -17.07 4.12 -2.69
CA ARG A 141 -18.48 4.41 -2.41
C ARG A 141 -19.05 3.71 -1.18
N ALA A 142 -18.49 2.58 -0.80
CA ALA A 142 -19.02 1.70 0.25
C ALA A 142 -17.91 0.98 1.03
N PHE A 143 -16.88 1.72 1.46
CA PHE A 143 -15.71 1.18 2.17
C PHE A 143 -16.05 0.24 3.33
N HIS A 144 -17.12 0.54 4.07
CA HIS A 144 -17.56 -0.25 5.21
C HIS A 144 -17.82 -1.73 4.87
N LEU A 145 -18.16 -2.06 3.62
CA LEU A 145 -18.37 -3.43 3.16
C LEU A 145 -17.06 -4.21 3.00
N LEU A 146 -15.94 -3.53 2.73
CA LEU A 146 -14.61 -4.17 2.66
C LEU A 146 -14.10 -4.60 4.04
N VAL A 147 -14.60 -3.95 5.08
CA VAL A 147 -14.21 -4.20 6.47
C VAL A 147 -15.21 -5.11 7.19
N ARG A 148 -16.48 -5.11 6.78
CA ARG A 148 -17.50 -5.93 7.42
C ARG A 148 -17.26 -7.42 7.17
N GLN A 149 -17.46 -8.23 8.20
CA GLN A 149 -17.46 -9.68 8.09
C GLN A 149 -18.78 -10.14 7.42
N SER A 150 -18.67 -10.97 6.39
CA SER A 150 -19.79 -11.59 5.69
C SER A 150 -19.59 -13.10 5.71
N GLY A 151 -20.60 -13.87 6.12
CA GLY A 151 -20.48 -15.33 6.23
C GLY A 151 -19.36 -15.81 7.16
N GLY A 152 -19.02 -15.03 8.20
CA GLY A 152 -17.94 -15.39 9.14
C GLY A 152 -16.52 -15.12 8.62
N VAL A 153 -16.35 -14.52 7.45
CA VAL A 153 -15.03 -14.16 6.89
C VAL A 153 -15.02 -12.70 6.43
N THR A 154 -13.85 -12.07 6.46
CA THR A 154 -13.67 -10.71 5.94
C THR A 154 -13.11 -10.82 4.51
N PRO A 155 -13.39 -9.86 3.62
CA PRO A 155 -12.86 -9.91 2.25
C PRO A 155 -11.34 -10.08 2.18
N LEU A 156 -10.59 -9.41 3.08
CA LEU A 156 -9.14 -9.56 3.18
C LEU A 156 -8.74 -10.98 3.59
N LEU A 157 -9.34 -11.52 4.65
CA LEU A 157 -9.01 -12.87 5.11
C LEU A 157 -9.41 -13.93 4.07
N HIS A 158 -10.50 -13.71 3.34
CA HIS A 158 -10.92 -14.59 2.24
C HIS A 158 -9.88 -14.61 1.12
N ALA A 159 -9.42 -13.45 0.67
CA ALA A 159 -8.35 -13.36 -0.34
C ALA A 159 -7.08 -14.11 0.11
N MET A 160 -6.66 -13.93 1.36
CA MET A 160 -5.49 -14.63 1.92
C MET A 160 -5.68 -16.16 2.02
N ARG A 161 -6.91 -16.61 2.32
CA ARG A 161 -7.25 -18.05 2.37
C ARG A 161 -7.21 -18.72 1.01
N ILE A 162 -7.59 -18.01 -0.05
CA ILE A 162 -7.47 -18.54 -1.41
C ILE A 162 -5.97 -18.70 -1.78
N GLY A 163 -5.12 -17.83 -1.26
CA GLY A 163 -3.66 -17.96 -1.31
C GLY A 163 -2.99 -17.10 -2.37
N LYS A 164 -1.84 -17.56 -2.88
CA LYS A 164 -0.94 -16.75 -3.73
C LYS A 164 -1.60 -16.21 -5.01
N SER A 165 -2.63 -16.88 -5.52
CA SER A 165 -3.37 -16.43 -6.71
C SER A 165 -4.15 -15.13 -6.49
N HIS A 166 -4.40 -14.75 -5.24
CA HIS A 166 -5.18 -13.57 -4.83
C HIS A 166 -4.35 -12.60 -3.97
N SER A 167 -3.01 -12.72 -4.01
CA SER A 167 -2.11 -11.83 -3.27
C SER A 167 -2.27 -10.37 -3.70
N ASP A 168 -2.50 -10.14 -5.00
CA ASP A 168 -2.81 -8.82 -5.57
C ASP A 168 -4.11 -8.24 -5.02
N VAL A 169 -5.17 -9.06 -4.88
CA VAL A 169 -6.43 -8.64 -4.27
C VAL A 169 -6.22 -8.27 -2.81
N ALA A 170 -5.43 -9.06 -2.07
CA ALA A 170 -5.08 -8.73 -0.69
C ALA A 170 -4.30 -7.40 -0.59
N VAL A 171 -3.36 -7.14 -1.51
CA VAL A 171 -2.65 -5.86 -1.63
C VAL A 171 -3.61 -4.70 -1.91
N ILE A 172 -4.57 -4.88 -2.81
CA ILE A 172 -5.57 -3.84 -3.14
C ILE A 172 -6.46 -3.53 -1.94
N LEU A 173 -6.95 -4.57 -1.25
CA LEU A 173 -7.77 -4.39 -0.04
C LEU A 173 -6.97 -3.71 1.08
N LEU A 174 -5.71 -4.09 1.27
CA LEU A 174 -4.83 -3.43 2.22
C LEU A 174 -4.55 -1.97 1.84
N GLY A 175 -4.34 -1.70 0.55
CA GLY A 175 -4.19 -0.35 0.01
C GLY A 175 -5.44 0.51 0.23
N ALA A 176 -6.63 -0.08 0.08
CA ALA A 176 -7.89 0.56 0.43
C ALA A 176 -7.96 0.92 1.92
N PHE A 177 -7.53 0.01 2.81
CA PHE A 177 -7.51 0.27 4.25
C PHE A 177 -6.54 1.40 4.63
N SER A 178 -5.32 1.34 4.11
CA SER A 178 -4.30 2.37 4.33
C SER A 178 -4.76 3.73 3.81
N ARG A 179 -5.33 3.77 2.59
CA ARG A 179 -5.90 5.00 2.02
C ARG A 179 -6.99 5.57 2.93
N TYR A 180 -7.96 4.74 3.35
CA TYR A 180 -9.06 5.20 4.20
C TYR A 180 -8.53 5.84 5.48
N VAL A 181 -7.63 5.15 6.19
CA VAL A 181 -7.05 5.66 7.44
C VAL A 181 -6.28 6.97 7.23
N ASN A 182 -5.50 7.07 6.15
CA ASN A 182 -4.70 8.26 5.84
C ASN A 182 -5.52 9.51 5.47
N HIS A 183 -6.75 9.32 5.01
CA HIS A 183 -7.61 10.43 4.58
C HIS A 183 -8.66 10.79 5.64
N LEU A 184 -8.63 10.16 6.82
CA LEU A 184 -9.46 10.56 7.94
C LEU A 184 -8.87 11.79 8.62
N GLU A 185 -9.68 12.84 8.73
CA GLU A 185 -9.34 14.00 9.56
C GLU A 185 -9.59 13.68 11.05
N ASP A 186 -8.90 14.40 11.94
CA ASP A 186 -9.01 14.19 13.39
C ASP A 186 -10.44 14.32 13.91
N GLU A 187 -11.23 15.23 13.33
CA GLU A 187 -12.65 15.40 13.67
C GLU A 187 -13.46 14.15 13.32
N GLU A 188 -13.21 13.57 12.15
CA GLU A 188 -13.91 12.37 11.67
C GLU A 188 -13.56 11.13 12.47
N MET A 189 -12.32 11.05 12.97
CA MET A 189 -11.84 10.01 13.87
C MET A 189 -12.66 9.92 15.16
N THR A 190 -13.23 11.05 15.60
CA THR A 190 -14.06 11.08 16.83
C THR A 190 -15.48 10.56 16.61
N ARG A 191 -15.97 10.54 15.36
CA ARG A 191 -17.35 10.14 15.03
C ARG A 191 -17.59 8.67 15.41
N PRO A 192 -18.75 8.33 16.00
CA PRO A 192 -19.03 6.98 16.48
C PRO A 192 -19.04 5.94 15.35
N GLN A 193 -19.49 6.32 14.16
CA GLN A 193 -19.50 5.42 13.00
C GLN A 193 -18.09 5.10 12.51
N THR A 194 -17.22 6.11 12.37
CA THR A 194 -15.81 5.93 12.02
C THR A 194 -15.09 5.05 13.04
N LYS A 195 -15.35 5.26 14.33
CA LYS A 195 -14.80 4.39 15.41
C LYS A 195 -15.22 2.92 15.25
N ARG A 196 -16.46 2.64 14.84
CA ARG A 196 -16.92 1.27 14.56
C ARG A 196 -16.18 0.67 13.37
N ILE A 197 -16.02 1.42 12.28
CA ILE A 197 -15.27 0.99 11.10
C ILE A 197 -13.81 0.72 11.46
N LEU A 198 -13.14 1.63 12.17
CA LEU A 198 -11.75 1.46 12.61
C LEU A 198 -11.58 0.29 13.57
N LYS A 199 -12.55 0.04 14.46
CA LYS A 199 -12.52 -1.14 15.33
C LYS A 199 -12.58 -2.44 14.52
N ALA A 200 -13.45 -2.49 13.51
CA ALA A 200 -13.55 -3.65 12.63
C ALA A 200 -12.30 -3.81 11.74
N LEU A 201 -11.75 -2.71 11.21
CA LEU A 201 -10.52 -2.69 10.43
C LEU A 201 -9.35 -3.26 11.25
N ARG A 202 -9.21 -2.82 12.50
CA ARG A 202 -8.19 -3.34 13.41
C ARG A 202 -8.36 -4.83 13.67
N ALA A 203 -9.59 -5.29 13.94
CA ALA A 203 -9.86 -6.71 14.11
C ALA A 203 -9.45 -7.52 12.86
N ASN A 204 -9.75 -7.02 11.67
CA ASN A 204 -9.40 -7.67 10.41
C ASN A 204 -7.89 -7.74 10.19
N LEU A 205 -7.16 -6.65 10.46
CA LEU A 205 -5.70 -6.62 10.34
C LEU A 205 -5.04 -7.60 11.31
N LYS A 206 -5.54 -7.70 12.55
CA LYS A 206 -5.03 -8.67 13.52
C LYS A 206 -5.26 -10.12 13.06
N LEU A 207 -6.45 -10.42 12.56
CA LEU A 207 -6.75 -11.73 11.97
C LEU A 207 -5.87 -12.05 10.75
N ALA A 208 -5.60 -11.05 9.91
CA ALA A 208 -4.71 -11.20 8.76
C ALA A 208 -3.25 -11.46 9.19
N ILE A 209 -2.77 -10.77 10.22
CA ILE A 209 -1.43 -11.02 10.81
C ILE A 209 -1.36 -12.43 11.39
N ASP A 210 -2.35 -12.84 12.20
CA ASP A 210 -2.40 -14.18 12.78
C ASP A 210 -2.39 -15.26 11.69
N TYR A 211 -3.20 -15.09 10.64
CA TYR A 211 -3.23 -16.00 9.51
C TYR A 211 -1.92 -16.01 8.71
N GLY A 212 -1.33 -14.83 8.42
CA GLY A 212 -0.07 -14.72 7.69
C GLY A 212 1.09 -15.41 8.41
N LEU A 213 1.13 -15.32 9.74
CA LEU A 213 2.13 -16.01 10.57
C LEU A 213 1.93 -17.52 10.59
N GLN A 214 0.69 -17.99 10.72
CA GLN A 214 0.37 -19.43 10.70
C GLN A 214 0.64 -20.06 9.33
N SER A 215 0.37 -19.33 8.25
CA SER A 215 0.52 -19.80 6.87
C SER A 215 1.88 -19.50 6.24
N SER A 216 2.82 -18.93 7.00
CA SER A 216 4.14 -18.47 6.51
C SER A 216 4.08 -17.50 5.31
N GLN A 217 2.99 -16.75 5.17
CA GLN A 217 2.83 -15.67 4.20
C GLN A 217 3.22 -14.34 4.84
N SER A 218 4.53 -14.10 4.96
CA SER A 218 5.06 -12.95 5.69
C SER A 218 5.13 -11.65 4.89
N ASP A 219 4.99 -11.71 3.57
CA ASP A 219 5.22 -10.57 2.65
C ASP A 219 4.40 -9.32 2.99
N LEU A 220 3.17 -9.50 3.49
CA LEU A 220 2.25 -8.38 3.79
C LEU A 220 2.19 -8.02 5.28
N ILE A 221 2.87 -8.75 6.16
CA ILE A 221 2.78 -8.56 7.62
C ILE A 221 3.23 -7.15 8.02
N ALA A 222 4.34 -6.68 7.44
CA ALA A 222 4.85 -5.33 7.70
C ALA A 222 3.82 -4.25 7.33
N SER A 223 3.17 -4.40 6.17
CA SER A 223 2.13 -3.47 5.70
C SER A 223 0.83 -3.56 6.52
N PHE A 224 0.47 -4.75 7.01
CA PHE A 224 -0.64 -4.91 7.97
C PHE A 224 -0.34 -4.20 9.28
N LEU A 225 0.87 -4.36 9.83
CA LEU A 225 1.31 -3.70 11.06
C LEU A 225 1.34 -2.18 10.90
N GLN A 226 1.89 -1.69 9.78
CA GLN A 226 1.92 -0.27 9.48
C GLN A 226 0.49 0.31 9.50
N THR A 227 -0.43 -0.30 8.76
CA THR A 227 -1.84 0.16 8.70
C THR A 227 -2.53 0.05 10.06
N LEU A 228 -2.19 -0.97 10.86
CA LEU A 228 -2.70 -1.17 12.21
C LEU A 228 -2.25 -0.03 13.14
N VAL A 229 -0.96 0.32 13.13
CA VAL A 229 -0.41 1.44 13.91
C VAL A 229 -1.07 2.76 13.50
N MET A 230 -1.17 3.02 12.19
CA MET A 230 -1.82 4.23 11.67
C MET A 230 -3.27 4.35 12.14
N SER A 231 -4.01 3.23 12.23
CA SER A 231 -5.41 3.22 12.65
C SER A 231 -5.65 3.44 14.16
N GLU A 232 -4.61 3.29 14.99
CA GLU A 232 -4.66 3.58 16.43
C GLU A 232 -4.24 5.02 16.74
N GLY A 233 -3.39 5.59 15.89
CA GLY A 233 -2.88 6.95 16.01
C GLY A 233 -1.92 7.15 17.18
N ASP A 234 -1.64 8.42 17.47
CA ASP A 234 -0.53 8.83 18.35
C ASP A 234 -0.71 8.44 19.82
N LYS A 235 -1.93 8.15 20.25
CA LYS A 235 -2.22 7.79 21.65
C LYS A 235 -1.46 6.54 22.06
N TRP A 236 -1.47 5.52 21.20
CA TRP A 236 -0.76 4.28 21.50
C TRP A 236 0.76 4.49 21.46
N VAL A 237 1.26 5.20 20.45
CA VAL A 237 2.70 5.49 20.30
C VAL A 237 3.23 6.27 21.51
N SER A 238 2.55 7.35 21.90
CA SER A 238 2.91 8.17 23.07
C SER A 238 2.92 7.35 24.36
N ALA A 239 1.93 6.46 24.53
CA ALA A 239 1.89 5.58 25.69
C ALA A 239 3.08 4.60 25.72
N GLN A 240 3.47 4.01 24.59
CA GLN A 240 4.63 3.12 24.53
C GLN A 240 5.95 3.87 24.70
N VAL A 241 6.09 5.07 24.14
CA VAL A 241 7.25 5.94 24.36
C VAL A 241 7.42 6.24 25.85
N SER A 242 6.34 6.58 26.55
CA SER A 242 6.36 6.82 27.99
C SER A 242 6.81 5.57 28.76
N ASN A 243 6.22 4.40 28.49
CA ASN A 243 6.57 3.15 29.14
C ASN A 243 8.03 2.75 28.93
N ILE A 244 8.52 2.86 27.69
CA ILE A 244 9.90 2.53 27.34
C ILE A 244 10.87 3.55 27.95
N SER A 245 10.50 4.84 28.01
CA SER A 245 11.32 5.87 28.65
C SER A 245 11.50 5.61 30.15
N LEU A 246 10.46 5.12 30.82
CA LEU A 246 10.53 4.73 32.23
C LEU A 246 11.44 3.50 32.41
N ALA A 247 11.29 2.49 31.54
CA ALA A 247 12.16 1.32 31.53
C ALA A 247 13.64 1.69 31.28
N LEU A 248 13.90 2.66 30.40
CA LEU A 248 15.26 3.17 30.15
C LEU A 248 15.85 3.89 31.37
N ARG A 249 15.04 4.68 32.08
CA ARG A 249 15.47 5.39 33.31
C ARG A 249 15.79 4.44 34.45
N ALA A 250 15.15 3.28 34.50
CA ALA A 250 15.46 2.21 35.44
C ALA A 250 16.73 1.40 35.08
N GLY A 251 17.46 1.78 34.03
CA GLY A 251 18.71 1.12 33.64
C GLY A 251 18.51 -0.33 33.18
N THR A 252 19.46 -1.20 33.53
CA THR A 252 19.44 -2.61 33.13
C THR A 252 18.30 -3.40 33.76
N GLU A 253 17.81 -2.98 34.93
CA GLU A 253 16.68 -3.63 35.62
C GLU A 253 15.36 -3.46 34.87
N GLY A 254 15.17 -2.31 34.21
CA GLY A 254 13.96 -1.99 33.47
C GLY A 254 13.78 -2.77 32.16
N LYS A 255 14.83 -3.46 31.68
CA LYS A 255 14.83 -4.28 30.44
C LYS A 255 14.09 -3.59 29.28
N PRO A 256 14.52 -2.40 28.83
CA PRO A 256 13.78 -1.57 27.88
C PRO A 256 13.50 -2.27 26.53
N VAL A 257 14.43 -3.08 26.03
CA VAL A 257 14.26 -3.85 24.79
C VAL A 257 13.16 -4.90 24.94
N TYR A 258 13.14 -5.63 26.05
CA TYR A 258 12.09 -6.62 26.34
C TYR A 258 10.71 -5.94 26.47
N THR A 259 10.65 -4.79 27.12
CA THR A 259 9.43 -3.98 27.24
C THR A 259 8.90 -3.56 25.86
N ALA A 260 9.78 -3.08 24.98
CA ALA A 260 9.42 -2.72 23.61
C ALA A 260 8.94 -3.93 22.79
N GLN A 261 9.67 -5.06 22.84
CA GLN A 261 9.28 -6.30 22.16
C GLN A 261 7.91 -6.80 22.63
N THR A 262 7.67 -6.78 23.94
CA THR A 262 6.39 -7.19 24.54
C THR A 262 5.26 -6.27 24.10
N ALA A 263 5.51 -4.95 24.03
CA ALA A 263 4.53 -3.98 23.55
C ALA A 263 4.10 -4.25 22.11
N VAL A 264 5.06 -4.45 21.19
CA VAL A 264 4.77 -4.75 19.78
C VAL A 264 4.05 -6.10 19.65
N ARG A 265 4.50 -7.14 20.36
CA ARG A 265 3.85 -8.47 20.33
C ARG A 265 2.39 -8.41 20.79
N LYS A 266 2.11 -7.75 21.92
CA LYS A 266 0.74 -7.58 22.43
C LYS A 266 -0.12 -6.70 21.52
N PHE A 267 0.49 -5.74 20.84
CA PHE A 267 -0.19 -4.84 19.93
C PHE A 267 -0.64 -5.54 18.65
N ALA A 268 0.29 -6.27 18.03
CA ALA A 268 0.09 -7.00 16.78
C ALA A 268 -1.04 -8.01 16.92
N THR A 269 -0.89 -9.03 17.77
CA THR A 269 -1.96 -10.02 17.98
C THR A 269 -1.90 -10.65 19.37
N LYS A 270 -3.03 -11.19 19.84
CA LYS A 270 -3.10 -11.89 21.13
C LYS A 270 -2.25 -13.17 21.10
N GLU A 271 -2.07 -13.78 19.93
CA GLU A 271 -1.27 -14.98 19.76
C GLU A 271 0.23 -14.68 19.73
N LEU A 272 0.68 -13.55 19.17
CA LEU A 272 2.07 -13.10 19.29
C LEU A 272 2.48 -12.80 20.73
N GLY A 273 1.54 -12.30 21.54
CA GLY A 273 1.76 -12.00 22.96
C GLY A 273 1.88 -13.25 23.85
N LYS A 274 1.43 -14.42 23.38
CA LYS A 274 1.56 -15.72 24.07
C LYS A 274 2.70 -16.57 23.53
N ALA A 275 3.17 -16.29 22.31
CA ALA A 275 4.30 -17.00 21.73
C ALA A 275 5.60 -16.60 22.45
N GLN A 276 6.00 -17.37 23.46
CA GLN A 276 7.32 -17.27 24.11
C GLN A 276 8.48 -17.48 23.12
N ALA A 277 8.21 -18.11 21.96
CA ALA A 277 9.17 -18.38 20.91
C ALA A 277 8.51 -18.13 19.55
N ILE A 278 8.59 -16.91 19.04
CA ILE A 278 8.82 -16.80 17.59
C ILE A 278 10.32 -16.93 17.51
N ALA A 279 10.76 -18.09 17.04
CA ALA A 279 12.14 -18.46 16.85
C ALA A 279 12.95 -17.23 16.44
N ALA A 280 14.06 -17.00 17.15
CA ALA A 280 15.23 -16.49 16.48
C ALA A 280 15.38 -17.33 15.22
N LEU A 281 15.01 -16.77 14.07
CA LEU A 281 15.49 -17.31 12.82
C LEU A 281 16.98 -16.95 12.86
N ASP A 282 17.80 -17.95 13.14
CA ASP A 282 19.25 -17.86 13.12
C ASP A 282 19.71 -17.32 11.74
N ASP A 283 20.67 -16.39 11.85
CA ASP A 283 21.55 -15.73 10.86
C ASP A 283 20.96 -15.02 9.63
#